data_AF-A0A2B8AYG7-F1
#
_entry.id   AF-A0A2B8AYG7-F1
#
_cell.length_a   1.000
_cell.length_b   1.000
_cell.length_c   1.000
_cell.angle_alpha   90.00
_cell.angle_beta   90.00
_cell.angle_gamma   90.00
#
_symmetry.space_group_name_H-M   'P 1'
#
loop_
_entity.id
_entity.type
_entity.pdbx_description
1 polymer ?
#
loop_
_entity_poly.entity_id
_entity_poly.type
_entity_poly.pdbx_seq_one_letter_code
_entity_poly.pdbx_strand_id
1 'polypeptide(L)'
;MKRILLRSGKSPFEVVSREQAIQRNVIATNSGNLLFSDAAHKILLTDGTEVESNRMRVNPSEAARINEEYDAFVVPLANAFRPSFETQLNKLSAFIEKLDIPVVVLGVGAQTGLGYSAERLRPLEASVKRFVGAVLDRSASIGVRGEFTEKYVRDLGFRDVEVIGCPSMFMNGDTFEITKRTETLTAESRISVNVSAAAAKISDVGGLMRHAYDLHPDLIYVAQNLTDAELLLWGDLSEAEGRSGSMPLQSSHPFFRDDKVRLFIDPATWLDELRGRDFSFGTRIHGNIAALLAGTPAVVLAHDSRTLELCRYFDIPHRSVKDVHAGTDPAELYEAADFGKLREGHRERFDRFMSFLDRNGLENTFAHGDGGAAYDARVASLDLPPALRAWDGSPDGLLGYRISRLRQEVKRARSEQSALNERLEKVSKENAALARRLAALEGAGGGTSPYRRARRAVGRRVRQVRKRLG
;
A
#
# COMPACT_ATOMS: atom_id res chain seq x y z
N MET A 1 -26.03 -10.74 16.62
CA MET A 1 -24.68 -10.83 16.02
C MET A 1 -24.42 -9.50 15.34
N LYS A 2 -23.35 -8.80 15.68
CA LYS A 2 -22.97 -7.53 15.05
C LYS A 2 -22.30 -7.80 13.72
N ARG A 3 -22.67 -7.10 12.65
CA ARG A 3 -22.08 -7.24 11.32
C ARG A 3 -21.10 -6.09 11.08
N ILE A 4 -19.83 -6.42 10.86
CA ILE A 4 -18.76 -5.47 10.60
C ILE A 4 -18.40 -5.52 9.12
N LEU A 5 -18.55 -4.40 8.43
CA LEU A 5 -18.00 -4.23 7.09
C LEU A 5 -16.53 -3.83 7.21
N LEU A 6 -15.62 -4.59 6.62
CA LEU A 6 -14.18 -4.34 6.66
C LEU A 6 -13.66 -3.89 5.30
N ARG A 7 -12.92 -2.78 5.28
CA ARG A 7 -12.15 -2.37 4.10
C ARG A 7 -11.01 -3.34 3.82
N SER A 8 -11.24 -4.29 2.93
CA SER A 8 -10.30 -5.35 2.57
C SER A 8 -10.57 -5.87 1.16
N GLY A 9 -9.57 -6.46 0.50
CA GLY A 9 -9.69 -6.90 -0.89
C GLY A 9 -10.42 -8.24 -1.07
N LYS A 10 -10.28 -9.12 -0.09
CA LYS A 10 -11.00 -10.39 0.03
C LYS A 10 -11.13 -10.80 1.49
N SER A 11 -12.03 -11.75 1.77
CA SER A 11 -12.05 -12.45 3.05
C SER A 11 -10.89 -13.45 3.13
N PRO A 12 -10.29 -13.67 4.31
CA PRO A 12 -9.33 -14.76 4.52
C PRO A 12 -9.93 -16.13 4.22
N PHE A 13 -11.26 -16.25 4.30
CA PHE A 13 -12.01 -17.47 4.01
C PHE A 13 -12.46 -17.60 2.54
N GLU A 14 -12.23 -16.59 1.71
CA GLU A 14 -12.50 -16.64 0.27
C GLU A 14 -11.27 -17.20 -0.45
N VAL A 15 -11.35 -18.48 -0.84
CA VAL A 15 -10.35 -19.10 -1.72
C VAL A 15 -10.56 -18.59 -3.15
N VAL A 16 -9.56 -17.89 -3.68
CA VAL A 16 -9.57 -17.38 -5.05
C VAL A 16 -8.39 -17.93 -5.82
N SER A 17 -8.57 -18.24 -7.10
CA SER A 17 -7.44 -18.67 -7.93
C SER A 17 -6.45 -17.51 -8.16
N ARG A 18 -5.23 -17.82 -8.59
CA ARG A 18 -4.18 -16.81 -8.88
C ARG A 18 -4.63 -15.81 -9.95
N GLU A 19 -5.34 -16.32 -10.95
CA GLU A 19 -5.95 -15.56 -12.04
C GLU A 19 -6.99 -14.58 -11.49
N GLN A 20 -7.90 -15.08 -10.66
CA GLN A 20 -8.95 -14.28 -10.05
C GLN A 20 -8.37 -13.22 -9.11
N ALA A 21 -7.34 -13.56 -8.34
CA ALA A 21 -6.66 -12.65 -7.44
C ALA A 21 -6.06 -11.44 -8.19
N ILE A 22 -5.39 -11.70 -9.32
CA ILE A 22 -4.84 -10.65 -10.21
C ILE A 22 -5.96 -9.85 -10.85
N GLN A 23 -6.96 -10.50 -11.46
CA GLN A 23 -8.06 -9.83 -12.16
C GLN A 23 -8.90 -8.93 -11.27
N ARG A 24 -9.24 -9.42 -10.06
CA ARG A 24 -10.04 -8.69 -9.08
C ARG A 24 -9.19 -7.72 -8.26
N ASN A 25 -7.86 -7.77 -8.41
CA ASN A 25 -6.89 -7.02 -7.63
C ASN A 25 -7.16 -7.15 -6.11
N VAL A 26 -7.31 -8.40 -5.63
CA VAL A 26 -7.62 -8.68 -4.22
C VAL A 26 -6.51 -8.22 -3.28
N ILE A 27 -5.28 -8.06 -3.78
CA ILE A 27 -4.14 -7.49 -3.04
C ILE A 27 -4.14 -5.95 -3.03
N ALA A 28 -5.08 -5.29 -3.71
CA ALA A 28 -5.17 -3.84 -3.79
C ALA A 28 -3.84 -3.17 -4.17
N THR A 29 -3.22 -3.67 -5.24
CA THR A 29 -1.89 -3.35 -5.80
C THR A 29 -0.67 -3.82 -5.01
N ASN A 30 -0.83 -4.27 -3.75
CA ASN A 30 0.27 -4.75 -2.93
C ASN A 30 -0.13 -5.85 -1.94
N SER A 31 0.47 -7.04 -2.01
CA SER A 31 0.14 -8.19 -1.14
C SER A 31 0.35 -7.93 0.35
N GLY A 32 1.22 -6.99 0.73
CA GLY A 32 1.37 -6.54 2.12
C GLY A 32 0.08 -5.94 2.70
N ASN A 33 -0.88 -5.52 1.87
CA ASN A 33 -2.20 -5.10 2.32
C ASN A 33 -3.01 -6.22 2.95
N LEU A 34 -2.79 -7.46 2.51
CA LEU A 34 -3.50 -8.62 3.04
C LEU A 34 -3.15 -8.89 4.50
N LEU A 35 -1.90 -8.66 4.92
CA LEU A 35 -1.48 -8.93 6.31
C LEU A 35 -2.28 -8.12 7.33
N PHE A 36 -2.49 -6.83 7.08
CA PHE A 36 -3.23 -5.99 8.02
C PHE A 36 -4.74 -6.11 7.85
N SER A 37 -5.25 -6.51 6.68
CA SER A 37 -6.68 -6.82 6.54
C SER A 37 -7.05 -8.15 7.16
N ASP A 38 -6.22 -9.18 7.00
CA ASP A 38 -6.43 -10.50 7.62
C ASP A 38 -6.29 -10.42 9.13
N ALA A 39 -5.33 -9.64 9.63
CA ALA A 39 -5.24 -9.37 11.06
C ALA A 39 -6.51 -8.68 11.57
N ALA A 40 -7.02 -7.67 10.87
CA ALA A 40 -8.27 -7.02 11.26
C ALA A 40 -9.47 -7.98 11.20
N HIS A 41 -9.55 -8.87 10.21
CA HIS A 41 -10.54 -9.95 10.16
C HIS A 41 -10.47 -10.85 11.37
N LYS A 42 -9.29 -11.40 11.68
CA LYS A 42 -9.07 -12.29 12.83
C LYS A 42 -9.44 -11.60 14.14
N ILE A 43 -8.94 -10.38 14.33
CA ILE A 43 -9.08 -9.63 15.58
C ILE A 43 -10.54 -9.30 15.86
N LEU A 44 -11.33 -8.96 14.83
CA LEU A 44 -12.72 -8.53 14.98
C LEU A 44 -13.73 -9.68 14.91
N LEU A 45 -13.28 -10.92 14.69
CA LEU A 45 -14.14 -12.09 14.62
C LEU A 45 -14.30 -12.70 16.02
N THR A 46 -15.53 -12.74 16.53
CA THR A 46 -15.93 -13.34 17.81
C THR A 46 -17.24 -14.13 17.62
N ASP A 47 -17.70 -14.83 18.65
CA ASP A 47 -19.04 -15.44 18.62
C ASP A 47 -20.18 -14.41 18.47
N GLY A 48 -19.91 -13.15 18.83
CA GLY A 48 -20.84 -12.03 18.75
C GLY A 48 -20.79 -11.26 17.43
N THR A 49 -19.76 -11.45 16.59
CA THR A 49 -19.50 -10.63 15.40
C THR A 49 -19.33 -11.44 14.12
N GLU A 50 -19.78 -10.86 13.00
CA GLU A 50 -19.49 -11.34 11.65
C GLU A 50 -18.70 -10.26 10.90
N VAL A 51 -17.62 -10.63 10.20
CA VAL A 51 -16.76 -9.68 9.49
C VAL A 51 -16.81 -9.95 7.98
N GLU A 52 -17.24 -8.95 7.20
CA GLU A 52 -17.38 -9.05 5.75
C GLU A 52 -16.45 -8.09 5.00
N SER A 53 -15.82 -8.56 3.92
CA SER A 53 -14.97 -7.72 3.08
C SER A 53 -15.75 -6.87 2.09
N ASN A 54 -15.50 -5.55 2.08
CA ASN A 54 -16.08 -4.65 1.06
C ASN A 54 -15.41 -4.76 -0.33
N ARG A 55 -14.42 -5.65 -0.50
CA ARG A 55 -13.64 -5.86 -1.74
C ARG A 55 -12.98 -4.59 -2.27
N MET A 56 -12.52 -3.72 -1.36
CA MET A 56 -11.98 -2.38 -1.63
C MET A 56 -12.94 -1.45 -2.38
N ARG A 57 -14.24 -1.79 -2.46
CA ARG A 57 -15.25 -0.97 -3.14
C ARG A 57 -15.78 0.08 -2.19
N VAL A 58 -15.76 1.33 -2.65
CA VAL A 58 -16.37 2.48 -1.98
C VAL A 58 -17.32 3.12 -2.98
N ASN A 59 -18.62 2.94 -2.76
CA ASN A 59 -19.66 3.48 -3.62
C ASN A 59 -20.71 4.19 -2.76
N PRO A 60 -20.78 5.54 -2.80
CA PRO A 60 -21.78 6.29 -2.03
C PRO A 60 -23.24 5.88 -2.27
N SER A 61 -23.58 5.25 -3.40
CA SER A 61 -24.94 4.76 -3.63
C SER A 61 -25.32 3.56 -2.76
N GLU A 62 -24.33 2.83 -2.23
CA GLU A 62 -24.54 1.67 -1.35
C GLU A 62 -24.73 2.06 0.12
N ALA A 63 -24.55 3.35 0.47
CA ALA A 63 -24.51 3.78 1.87
C ALA A 63 -25.81 3.47 2.63
N ALA A 64 -26.98 3.66 2.01
CA ALA A 64 -28.26 3.37 2.66
C ALA A 64 -28.39 1.89 3.05
N ARG A 65 -28.03 0.99 2.13
CA ARG A 65 -28.00 -0.45 2.39
C ARG A 65 -26.99 -0.79 3.49
N ILE A 66 -25.82 -0.16 3.47
CA ILE A 66 -24.76 -0.42 4.46
C ILE A 66 -25.18 0.05 5.86
N ASN A 67 -25.87 1.19 5.97
CA ASN A 67 -26.39 1.69 7.25
C ASN A 67 -27.49 0.79 7.83
N GLU A 68 -28.24 0.09 6.98
CA GLU A 68 -29.26 -0.87 7.41
C GLU A 68 -28.67 -2.23 7.80
N GLU A 69 -27.62 -2.66 7.09
CA GLU A 69 -27.11 -4.04 7.17
C GLU A 69 -25.93 -4.26 8.13
N TYR A 70 -25.15 -3.23 8.44
CA TYR A 70 -23.92 -3.35 9.22
C TYR A 70 -23.94 -2.44 10.44
N ASP A 71 -23.29 -2.88 11.51
CA ASP A 71 -23.18 -2.14 12.77
C ASP A 71 -21.93 -1.27 12.84
N ALA A 72 -20.92 -1.53 12.00
CA ALA A 72 -19.71 -0.71 11.91
C ALA A 72 -19.01 -0.88 10.55
N PHE A 73 -18.32 0.16 10.11
CA PHE A 73 -17.37 0.08 8.99
C PHE A 73 -15.94 0.30 9.48
N VAL A 74 -15.12 -0.76 9.41
CA VAL A 74 -13.74 -0.73 9.89
C VAL A 74 -12.77 -0.61 8.72
N VAL A 75 -11.80 0.30 8.86
CA VAL A 75 -10.96 0.79 7.77
C VAL A 75 -9.47 0.63 8.08
N PRO A 76 -8.88 -0.55 7.88
CA PRO A 76 -7.44 -0.70 7.89
C PRO A 76 -6.82 0.08 6.73
N LEU A 77 -5.84 0.93 7.05
CA LEU A 77 -5.10 1.72 6.05
C LEU A 77 -3.61 1.49 6.20
N ALA A 78 -2.89 1.82 5.14
CA ALA A 78 -1.43 1.91 5.14
C ALA A 78 -1.04 3.39 5.16
N ASN A 79 -0.22 3.80 4.21
CA ASN A 79 0.23 5.16 3.97
C ASN A 79 -0.78 6.00 3.16
N ALA A 80 -2.01 6.15 3.65
CA ALA A 80 -3.08 6.82 2.89
C ALA A 80 -2.86 8.33 2.71
N PHE A 81 -2.12 8.99 3.61
CA PHE A 81 -1.79 10.41 3.45
C PHE A 81 -0.55 10.56 2.57
N ARG A 82 -0.78 10.48 1.26
CA ARG A 82 0.23 10.66 0.20
C ARG A 82 -0.40 11.20 -1.08
N PRO A 83 0.35 11.93 -1.94
CA PRO A 83 -0.21 12.57 -3.13
C PRO A 83 -0.90 11.59 -4.08
N SER A 84 -0.28 10.42 -4.31
CA SER A 84 -0.81 9.41 -5.23
C SER A 84 -2.09 8.70 -4.77
N PHE A 85 -2.58 8.98 -3.55
CA PHE A 85 -3.81 8.39 -3.00
C PHE A 85 -4.90 9.42 -2.74
N GLU A 86 -4.67 10.70 -3.04
CA GLU A 86 -5.61 11.78 -2.72
C GLU A 86 -7.00 11.54 -3.32
N THR A 87 -7.07 11.08 -4.58
CA THR A 87 -8.35 10.79 -5.24
C THR A 87 -9.13 9.69 -4.51
N GLN A 88 -8.45 8.63 -4.08
CA GLN A 88 -9.05 7.52 -3.34
C GLN A 88 -9.44 7.96 -1.92
N LEU A 89 -8.63 8.80 -1.28
CA LEU A 89 -8.93 9.40 0.02
C LEU A 89 -10.22 10.22 -0.07
N ASN A 90 -10.35 11.08 -1.07
CA ASN A 90 -11.55 11.90 -1.28
C ASN A 90 -12.81 11.08 -1.59
N LYS A 91 -12.67 9.97 -2.33
CA LYS A 91 -13.76 9.01 -2.56
C LYS A 91 -14.18 8.31 -1.26
N LEU A 92 -13.20 7.92 -0.44
CA LEU A 92 -13.45 7.31 0.86
C LEU A 92 -14.13 8.31 1.81
N SER A 93 -13.69 9.57 1.87
CA SER A 93 -14.36 10.61 2.66
C SER A 93 -15.82 10.81 2.23
N ALA A 94 -16.06 10.94 0.91
CA ALA A 94 -17.42 11.09 0.38
C ALA A 94 -18.33 9.90 0.69
N PHE A 95 -17.76 8.70 0.76
CA PHE A 95 -18.49 7.50 1.17
C PHE A 95 -18.78 7.49 2.67
N ILE A 96 -17.78 7.79 3.51
CA ILE A 96 -17.92 7.86 4.97
C ILE A 96 -18.96 8.90 5.39
N GLU A 97 -18.97 10.08 4.74
CA GLU A 97 -19.94 11.15 4.99
C GLU A 97 -21.40 10.73 4.77
N LYS A 98 -21.66 9.62 4.08
CA LYS A 98 -23.00 9.05 3.85
C LYS A 98 -23.37 7.92 4.82
N LEU A 99 -22.44 7.49 5.67
CA LEU A 99 -22.70 6.45 6.64
C LEU A 99 -23.29 7.04 7.92
N ASP A 100 -24.20 6.32 8.55
CA ASP A 100 -24.80 6.66 9.87
C ASP A 100 -24.25 5.76 10.98
N ILE A 101 -23.44 4.77 10.60
CA ILE A 101 -22.82 3.77 11.49
C ILE A 101 -21.41 4.21 11.90
N PRO A 102 -20.87 3.67 13.02
CA PRO A 102 -19.49 3.88 13.42
C PRO A 102 -18.48 3.58 12.31
N VAL A 103 -17.46 4.42 12.17
CA VAL A 103 -16.37 4.26 11.19
C VAL A 103 -15.02 4.30 11.87
N VAL A 104 -14.34 3.16 12.00
CA VAL A 104 -13.11 3.06 12.80
C VAL A 104 -11.91 2.79 11.92
N VAL A 105 -10.89 3.65 11.96
CA VAL A 105 -9.66 3.48 11.17
C VAL A 105 -8.60 2.75 11.99
N LEU A 106 -8.19 1.56 11.52
CA LEU A 106 -7.16 0.74 12.15
C LEU A 106 -5.77 1.09 11.59
N GLY A 107 -5.28 2.27 11.95
CA GLY A 107 -3.95 2.73 11.61
C GLY A 107 -3.90 3.36 10.22
N VAL A 108 -3.62 4.65 10.15
CA VAL A 108 -3.26 5.36 8.92
C VAL A 108 -1.89 6.03 9.07
N GLY A 109 -1.13 6.12 7.97
CA GLY A 109 0.21 6.68 7.94
C GLY A 109 0.36 7.82 6.94
N ALA A 110 1.21 8.79 7.28
CA ALA A 110 1.65 9.85 6.39
C ALA A 110 2.99 9.54 5.73
N GLN A 111 3.09 9.78 4.42
CA GLN A 111 4.28 9.46 3.65
C GLN A 111 5.02 10.70 3.16
N THR A 112 6.26 10.83 3.63
CA THR A 112 7.24 11.84 3.22
C THR A 112 8.61 11.15 3.06
N GLY A 113 9.68 11.93 2.85
CA GLY A 113 11.04 11.39 2.89
C GLY A 113 11.50 11.06 4.32
N LEU A 114 12.67 10.45 4.49
CA LEU A 114 13.22 10.06 5.80
C LEU A 114 13.36 11.22 6.81
N GLY A 115 13.41 12.47 6.33
CA GLY A 115 13.46 13.67 7.16
C GLY A 115 12.11 14.18 7.68
N TYR A 116 11.00 13.46 7.45
CA TYR A 116 9.67 13.80 7.98
C TYR A 116 9.17 15.23 7.60
N SER A 117 9.49 15.69 6.40
CA SER A 117 9.09 17.03 5.94
C SER A 117 7.60 17.08 5.58
N ALA A 118 6.80 17.69 6.48
CA ALA A 118 5.37 17.94 6.29
C ALA A 118 5.07 18.88 5.11
N GLU A 119 6.05 19.65 4.62
CA GLU A 119 5.86 20.54 3.46
C GLU A 119 5.34 19.82 2.21
N ARG A 120 5.74 18.55 2.03
CA ARG A 120 5.28 17.70 0.93
C ARG A 120 3.81 17.28 1.05
N LEU A 121 3.24 17.41 2.24
CA LEU A 121 1.85 17.08 2.54
C LEU A 121 0.93 18.30 2.48
N ARG A 122 1.47 19.53 2.36
CA ARG A 122 0.67 20.76 2.25
C ARG A 122 -0.46 20.68 1.21
N PRO A 123 -0.23 20.16 -0.01
CA PRO A 123 -1.31 20.05 -1.00
C PRO A 123 -2.45 19.11 -0.58
N LEU A 124 -2.18 18.15 0.32
CA LEU A 124 -3.15 17.15 0.77
C LEU A 124 -3.98 17.60 1.97
N GLU A 125 -3.60 18.69 2.65
CA GLU A 125 -4.17 19.04 3.95
C GLU A 125 -5.69 19.18 3.93
N ALA A 126 -6.26 19.73 2.85
CA ALA A 126 -7.71 19.83 2.71
C ALA A 126 -8.38 18.45 2.64
N SER A 127 -7.82 17.55 1.82
CA SER A 127 -8.30 16.17 1.65
C SER A 127 -8.14 15.35 2.94
N VAL A 128 -7.02 15.53 3.66
CA VAL A 128 -6.76 14.87 4.95
C VAL A 128 -7.69 15.39 6.04
N LYS A 129 -7.86 16.72 6.16
CA LYS A 129 -8.80 17.32 7.13
C LYS A 129 -10.22 16.81 6.93
N ARG A 130 -10.68 16.78 5.67
CA ARG A 130 -12.00 16.24 5.33
C ARG A 130 -12.13 14.77 5.72
N PHE A 131 -11.14 13.95 5.40
CA PHE A 131 -11.14 12.52 5.76
C PHE A 131 -11.17 12.32 7.28
N VAL A 132 -10.26 12.97 8.01
CA VAL A 132 -10.16 12.82 9.47
C VAL A 132 -11.43 13.32 10.16
N GLY A 133 -11.98 14.47 9.73
CA GLY A 133 -13.26 14.97 10.23
C GLY A 133 -14.40 13.96 10.00
N ALA A 134 -14.55 13.45 8.78
CA ALA A 134 -15.60 12.47 8.47
C ALA A 134 -15.51 11.18 9.31
N VAL A 135 -14.30 10.74 9.65
CA VAL A 135 -14.04 9.60 10.55
C VAL A 135 -14.43 9.96 11.99
N LEU A 136 -13.91 11.08 12.53
CA LEU A 136 -14.15 11.48 13.92
C LEU A 136 -15.59 11.88 14.22
N ASP A 137 -16.37 12.27 13.21
CA ASP A 137 -17.82 12.42 13.35
C ASP A 137 -18.53 11.09 13.68
N ARG A 138 -17.84 9.95 13.54
CA ARG A 138 -18.36 8.57 13.67
C ARG A 138 -17.48 7.66 14.52
N SER A 139 -16.45 8.19 15.17
CA SER A 139 -15.53 7.41 16.00
C SER A 139 -15.05 8.22 17.19
N ALA A 140 -14.72 7.54 18.27
CA ALA A 140 -14.19 8.20 19.46
C ALA A 140 -12.76 8.72 19.23
N SER A 141 -12.01 8.06 18.34
CA SER A 141 -10.68 8.48 17.93
C SER A 141 -10.29 7.89 16.57
N ILE A 142 -9.21 8.39 15.99
CA ILE A 142 -8.59 7.83 14.78
C ILE A 142 -7.24 7.17 15.10
N GLY A 143 -7.06 5.92 14.71
CA GLY A 143 -5.81 5.20 14.87
C GLY A 143 -4.78 5.57 13.80
N VAL A 144 -3.55 5.90 14.21
CA VAL A 144 -2.42 6.21 13.32
C VAL A 144 -1.24 5.25 13.55
N ARG A 145 -0.38 5.13 12.53
CA ARG A 145 0.72 4.15 12.51
C ARG A 145 1.95 4.54 13.33
N GLY A 146 2.08 5.79 13.74
CA GLY A 146 3.20 6.29 14.54
C GLY A 146 3.07 7.77 14.89
N GLU A 147 4.04 8.27 15.64
CA GLU A 147 4.07 9.60 16.24
C GLU A 147 4.21 10.71 15.19
N PHE A 148 4.85 10.44 14.06
CA PHE A 148 4.95 11.43 12.98
C PHE A 148 3.57 11.72 12.39
N THR A 149 2.80 10.68 12.10
CA THR A 149 1.45 10.80 11.57
C THR A 149 0.51 11.41 12.61
N GLU A 150 0.65 11.03 13.90
CA GLU A 150 -0.07 11.69 15.00
C GLU A 150 0.19 13.19 15.00
N LYS A 151 1.47 13.59 15.00
CA LYS A 151 1.86 15.01 14.98
C LYS A 151 1.26 15.73 13.77
N TYR A 152 1.36 15.13 12.59
CA TYR A 152 0.80 15.71 11.37
C TYR A 152 -0.72 15.95 11.50
N VAL A 153 -1.48 14.98 11.99
CA VAL A 153 -2.93 15.12 12.18
C VAL A 153 -3.25 16.15 13.28
N ARG A 154 -2.45 16.23 14.34
CA ARG A 154 -2.57 17.26 15.39
C ARG A 154 -2.30 18.68 14.88
N ASP A 155 -1.27 18.85 14.06
CA ASP A 155 -0.96 20.14 13.43
C ASP A 155 -2.11 20.62 12.51
N LEU A 156 -2.94 19.70 12.01
CA LEU A 156 -4.15 20.03 11.24
C LEU A 156 -5.36 20.42 12.11
N GLY A 157 -5.25 20.30 13.44
CA GLY A 157 -6.25 20.78 14.40
C GLY A 157 -7.06 19.69 15.12
N PHE A 158 -6.77 18.40 14.90
CA PHE A 158 -7.48 17.30 15.56
C PHE A 158 -6.75 16.82 16.81
N ARG A 159 -7.48 16.36 17.83
CA ARG A 159 -6.88 15.89 19.10
C ARG A 159 -7.17 14.42 19.38
N ASP A 160 -8.29 13.90 18.89
CA ASP A 160 -8.75 12.53 19.09
C ASP A 160 -8.01 11.54 18.18
N VAL A 161 -6.69 11.50 18.33
CA VAL A 161 -5.75 10.74 17.50
C VAL A 161 -4.91 9.86 18.41
N GLU A 162 -4.79 8.59 18.04
CA GLU A 162 -4.06 7.60 18.84
C GLU A 162 -3.04 6.83 18.02
N VAL A 163 -1.79 6.82 18.46
CA VAL A 163 -0.78 5.95 17.89
C VAL A 163 -1.08 4.49 18.26
N ILE A 164 -1.36 3.65 17.28
CA ILE A 164 -1.67 2.22 17.48
C ILE A 164 -0.84 1.29 16.59
N GLY A 165 -0.02 1.84 15.71
CA GLY A 165 0.78 1.05 14.78
C GLY A 165 -0.06 0.36 13.71
N CYS A 166 0.31 -0.88 13.38
CA CYS A 166 -0.33 -1.70 12.36
C CYS A 166 -0.94 -2.95 13.00
N PRO A 167 -2.23 -3.26 12.75
CA PRO A 167 -2.90 -4.39 13.40
C PRO A 167 -2.26 -5.75 13.09
N SER A 168 -1.49 -5.87 12.00
CA SER A 168 -0.76 -7.10 11.67
C SER A 168 0.19 -7.57 12.77
N MET A 169 0.76 -6.65 13.56
CA MET A 169 1.66 -7.03 14.66
C MET A 169 0.93 -7.72 15.81
N PHE A 170 -0.38 -7.58 15.92
CA PHE A 170 -1.20 -8.12 17.00
C PHE A 170 -2.00 -9.36 16.59
N MET A 171 -1.73 -9.91 15.39
CA MET A 171 -2.45 -11.08 14.85
C MET A 171 -2.37 -12.32 15.77
N ASN A 172 -1.32 -12.43 16.58
CA ASN A 172 -1.06 -13.57 17.47
C ASN A 172 -1.22 -13.22 18.96
N GLY A 173 -1.83 -12.08 19.28
CA GLY A 173 -2.09 -11.67 20.67
C GLY A 173 -0.99 -10.82 21.31
N ASP A 174 -0.91 -10.89 22.63
CA ASP A 174 -0.08 -10.07 23.52
C ASP A 174 1.37 -10.57 23.66
N THR A 175 1.69 -11.70 23.03
CA THR A 175 3.03 -12.29 23.00
C THR A 175 3.64 -12.19 21.61
N PHE A 176 4.94 -11.92 21.55
CA PHE A 176 5.69 -11.85 20.30
C PHE A 176 7.04 -12.53 20.49
N GLU A 177 7.11 -13.79 20.08
CA GLU A 177 8.33 -14.59 20.20
C GLU A 177 9.15 -14.51 18.92
N ILE A 178 10.37 -14.01 19.04
CA ILE A 178 11.32 -13.94 17.93
C ILE A 178 12.74 -14.13 18.44
N THR A 179 13.42 -15.13 17.89
CA THR A 179 14.78 -15.50 18.23
C THR A 179 15.56 -15.85 16.96
N LYS A 180 16.87 -15.59 17.00
CA LYS A 180 17.80 -16.01 15.97
C LYS A 180 17.88 -17.55 15.97
N ARG A 181 17.63 -18.18 14.83
CA ARG A 181 17.60 -19.66 14.70
C ARG A 181 18.99 -20.27 14.62
N THR A 182 19.94 -19.50 14.13
CA THR A 182 21.37 -19.83 14.01
C THR A 182 22.21 -18.71 14.62
N GLU A 183 23.42 -19.02 15.08
CA GLU A 183 24.34 -17.99 15.58
C GLU A 183 24.83 -17.07 14.45
N THR A 184 25.16 -17.66 13.30
CA THR A 184 25.66 -16.97 12.11
C THR A 184 24.95 -17.45 10.85
N LEU A 185 24.93 -16.61 9.82
CA LEU A 185 24.47 -17.01 8.48
C LEU A 185 25.63 -17.62 7.69
N THR A 186 25.33 -18.67 6.93
CA THR A 186 26.25 -19.38 6.02
C THR A 186 25.66 -19.43 4.62
N ALA A 187 26.39 -19.97 3.64
CA ALA A 187 25.88 -20.16 2.29
C ALA A 187 24.60 -21.00 2.23
N GLU A 188 24.46 -21.98 3.15
CA GLU A 188 23.29 -22.87 3.28
C GLU A 188 22.09 -22.21 3.98
N SER A 189 22.27 -21.00 4.53
CA SER A 189 21.17 -20.28 5.19
C SER A 189 20.09 -19.90 4.19
N ARG A 190 18.84 -20.21 4.55
CA ARG A 190 17.68 -19.96 3.71
C ARG A 190 17.19 -18.53 3.92
N ILE A 191 17.59 -17.63 3.03
CA ILE A 191 17.27 -16.20 3.13
C ILE A 191 16.09 -15.83 2.24
N SER A 192 15.26 -14.90 2.71
CA SER A 192 14.29 -14.19 1.86
C SER A 192 14.60 -12.71 1.76
N VAL A 193 14.50 -12.14 0.56
CA VAL A 193 14.65 -10.70 0.34
C VAL A 193 13.37 -10.09 -0.19
N ASN A 194 13.05 -8.86 0.22
CA ASN A 194 11.89 -8.11 -0.27
C ASN A 194 12.24 -6.66 -0.60
N VAL A 195 12.03 -6.20 -1.84
CA VAL A 195 12.47 -4.86 -2.26
C VAL A 195 11.39 -4.09 -3.01
N SER A 196 11.36 -2.78 -2.79
CA SER A 196 10.59 -1.83 -3.56
C SER A 196 11.46 -1.23 -4.65
N ALA A 197 10.98 -1.18 -5.90
CA ALA A 197 11.64 -0.46 -6.99
C ALA A 197 11.89 1.02 -6.66
N ALA A 198 11.11 1.61 -5.74
CA ALA A 198 11.35 2.98 -5.28
C ALA A 198 12.66 3.14 -4.49
N ALA A 199 13.13 2.09 -3.81
CA ALA A 199 14.38 2.11 -3.05
C ALA A 199 15.62 2.13 -3.96
N ALA A 200 15.52 1.58 -5.17
CA ALA A 200 16.58 1.63 -6.19
C ALA A 200 16.90 3.06 -6.67
N LYS A 201 16.04 4.04 -6.36
CA LYS A 201 16.30 5.46 -6.63
C LYS A 201 17.16 6.12 -5.54
N ILE A 202 17.45 5.43 -4.44
CA ILE A 202 18.11 5.97 -3.25
C ILE A 202 19.45 5.27 -3.01
N SER A 203 19.50 3.94 -3.15
CA SER A 203 20.73 3.14 -3.05
C SER A 203 20.68 1.97 -4.02
N ASP A 204 21.83 1.32 -4.26
CA ASP A 204 21.97 0.16 -5.12
C ASP A 204 21.47 -1.13 -4.45
N VAL A 205 20.16 -1.16 -4.19
CA VAL A 205 19.47 -2.35 -3.65
C VAL A 205 19.44 -3.50 -4.64
N GLY A 206 19.60 -3.25 -5.94
CA GLY A 206 19.72 -4.29 -6.97
C GLY A 206 21.05 -5.03 -6.85
N GLY A 207 22.15 -4.28 -6.70
CA GLY A 207 23.46 -4.82 -6.37
C GLY A 207 23.46 -5.60 -5.06
N LEU A 208 22.81 -5.08 -4.02
CA LEU A 208 22.64 -5.78 -2.73
C LEU A 208 21.92 -7.12 -2.89
N MET A 209 20.82 -7.13 -3.64
CA MET A 209 20.08 -8.37 -3.94
C MET A 209 20.93 -9.36 -4.73
N ARG A 210 21.73 -8.86 -5.68
CA ARG A 210 22.62 -9.71 -6.48
C ARG A 210 23.75 -10.31 -5.63
N HIS A 211 24.35 -9.52 -4.76
CA HIS A 211 25.39 -10.00 -3.85
C HIS A 211 24.86 -11.07 -2.90
N ALA A 212 23.69 -10.83 -2.27
CA ALA A 212 23.03 -11.83 -1.44
C ALA A 212 22.65 -13.10 -2.21
N TYR A 213 22.20 -12.94 -3.46
CA TYR A 213 21.91 -14.07 -4.37
C TYR A 213 23.16 -14.92 -4.62
N ASP A 214 24.32 -14.30 -4.82
CA ASP A 214 25.58 -15.01 -5.10
C ASP A 214 26.11 -15.74 -3.85
N LEU A 215 25.88 -15.19 -2.66
CA LEU A 215 26.30 -15.78 -1.38
C LEU A 215 25.39 -16.93 -0.92
N HIS A 216 24.08 -16.86 -1.22
CA HIS A 216 23.08 -17.78 -0.68
C HIS A 216 22.27 -18.43 -1.81
N PRO A 217 22.65 -19.64 -2.26
CA PRO A 217 21.99 -20.33 -3.37
C PRO A 217 20.49 -20.56 -3.16
N ASP A 218 20.00 -20.70 -1.93
CA ASP A 218 18.57 -20.90 -1.62
C ASP A 218 17.76 -19.61 -1.43
N LEU A 219 18.36 -18.45 -1.70
CA LEU A 219 17.72 -17.15 -1.52
C LEU A 219 16.49 -17.00 -2.43
N ILE A 220 15.38 -16.54 -1.85
CA ILE A 220 14.16 -16.19 -2.59
C ILE A 220 13.89 -14.69 -2.57
N TYR A 221 13.34 -14.16 -3.65
CA TYR A 221 12.78 -12.82 -3.73
C TYR A 221 11.27 -12.86 -3.54
N VAL A 222 10.78 -12.25 -2.46
CA VAL A 222 9.35 -12.10 -2.21
C VAL A 222 8.86 -10.80 -2.84
N ALA A 223 8.28 -10.94 -4.03
CA ALA A 223 7.59 -9.88 -4.74
C ALA A 223 6.24 -9.57 -4.11
N GLN A 224 5.74 -8.34 -4.31
CA GLN A 224 4.54 -7.88 -3.58
C GLN A 224 3.58 -7.04 -4.42
N ASN A 225 4.00 -6.48 -5.56
CA ASN A 225 3.11 -5.63 -6.35
C ASN A 225 2.24 -6.45 -7.31
N LEU A 226 1.09 -5.89 -7.70
CA LEU A 226 0.26 -6.46 -8.77
C LEU A 226 1.03 -6.62 -10.08
N THR A 227 1.91 -5.67 -10.43
CA THR A 227 2.77 -5.78 -11.62
C THR A 227 3.71 -6.97 -11.58
N ASP A 228 4.17 -7.35 -10.38
CA ASP A 228 5.03 -8.53 -10.21
C ASP A 228 4.18 -9.80 -10.40
N ALA A 229 2.96 -9.82 -9.85
CA ALA A 229 2.01 -10.92 -10.04
C ALA A 229 1.63 -11.10 -11.52
N GLU A 230 1.43 -9.99 -12.23
CA GLU A 230 1.20 -9.99 -13.67
C GLU A 230 2.41 -10.54 -14.42
N LEU A 231 3.64 -10.11 -14.11
CA LEU A 231 4.84 -10.65 -14.75
C LEU A 231 5.01 -12.16 -14.49
N LEU A 232 4.74 -12.64 -13.27
CA LEU A 232 4.77 -14.07 -12.94
C LEU A 232 3.73 -14.87 -13.72
N LEU A 233 2.52 -14.32 -13.88
CA LEU A 233 1.42 -14.99 -14.58
C LEU A 233 1.59 -14.95 -16.11
N TRP A 234 2.00 -13.82 -16.67
CA TRP A 234 1.97 -13.54 -18.11
C TRP A 234 3.31 -13.65 -18.81
N GLY A 235 4.41 -13.50 -18.08
CA GLY A 235 5.74 -13.28 -18.65
C GLY A 235 5.87 -11.91 -19.34
N ASP A 236 7.04 -11.65 -19.92
CA ASP A 236 7.26 -10.54 -20.84
C ASP A 236 8.22 -10.96 -21.98
N LEU A 237 8.57 -10.02 -22.86
CA LEU A 237 9.47 -10.28 -24.00
C LEU A 237 10.95 -10.00 -23.68
N SER A 238 11.29 -9.76 -22.42
CA SER A 238 12.64 -9.33 -22.03
C SER A 238 13.73 -10.32 -22.44
N GLU A 239 13.45 -11.62 -22.39
CA GLU A 239 14.36 -12.68 -22.82
C GLU A 239 14.67 -12.61 -24.32
N ALA A 240 13.64 -12.53 -25.15
CA ALA A 240 13.79 -12.45 -26.60
C ALA A 240 14.50 -11.15 -27.04
N GLU A 241 14.33 -10.07 -26.26
CA GLU A 241 14.95 -8.77 -26.49
C GLU A 241 16.38 -8.67 -25.93
N GLY A 242 16.87 -9.66 -25.17
CA GLY A 242 18.16 -9.59 -24.49
C GLY A 242 18.22 -8.46 -23.44
N ARG A 243 17.08 -8.03 -22.91
CA ARG A 243 16.94 -6.88 -22.01
C ARG A 243 16.91 -7.39 -20.57
N SER A 244 17.87 -7.00 -19.72
CA SER A 244 17.85 -7.28 -18.28
C SER A 244 18.27 -6.04 -17.47
N GLY A 245 17.65 -5.84 -16.31
CA GLY A 245 17.95 -4.76 -15.37
C GLY A 245 18.69 -5.25 -14.11
N SER A 246 19.04 -4.32 -13.22
CA SER A 246 19.60 -4.62 -11.89
C SER A 246 18.55 -5.05 -10.86
N MET A 247 17.27 -4.83 -11.17
CA MET A 247 16.14 -5.18 -10.32
C MET A 247 15.33 -6.29 -10.99
N PRO A 248 14.74 -7.23 -10.22
CA PRO A 248 13.88 -8.29 -10.75
C PRO A 248 12.52 -7.73 -11.17
N LEU A 249 12.49 -7.04 -12.32
CA LEU A 249 11.30 -6.42 -12.92
C LEU A 249 11.00 -6.96 -14.33
N GLN A 250 11.73 -7.98 -14.76
CA GLN A 250 11.73 -8.56 -16.11
C GLN A 250 11.95 -10.08 -15.99
N SER A 251 11.35 -10.88 -16.88
CA SER A 251 11.52 -12.34 -16.83
C SER A 251 12.95 -12.80 -17.10
N SER A 252 13.74 -11.98 -17.80
CA SER A 252 15.17 -12.19 -18.06
C SER A 252 16.10 -12.03 -16.87
N HIS A 253 15.60 -11.51 -15.75
CA HIS A 253 16.42 -11.32 -14.57
C HIS A 253 16.74 -12.70 -13.92
N PRO A 254 17.95 -12.94 -13.38
CA PRO A 254 18.33 -14.22 -12.76
C PRO A 254 17.30 -14.77 -11.76
N PHE A 255 16.81 -13.93 -10.83
CA PHE A 255 15.70 -14.31 -9.93
C PHE A 255 14.48 -14.96 -10.61
N PHE A 256 14.09 -14.53 -11.82
CA PHE A 256 12.99 -15.12 -12.57
C PHE A 256 13.42 -16.42 -13.27
N ARG A 257 14.57 -16.40 -13.97
CA ARG A 257 15.12 -17.58 -14.67
C ARG A 257 15.33 -18.77 -13.74
N ASP A 258 15.82 -18.50 -12.53
CA ASP A 258 16.21 -19.53 -11.57
C ASP A 258 15.05 -19.92 -10.63
N ASP A 259 13.81 -19.53 -10.97
CA ASP A 259 12.59 -19.75 -10.17
C ASP A 259 12.74 -19.36 -8.69
N LYS A 260 13.24 -18.15 -8.43
CA LYS A 260 13.43 -17.62 -7.06
C LYS A 260 12.44 -16.53 -6.69
N VAL A 261 11.55 -16.12 -7.59
CA VAL A 261 10.50 -15.14 -7.28
C VAL A 261 9.26 -15.83 -6.72
N ARG A 262 8.76 -15.31 -5.60
CA ARG A 262 7.51 -15.74 -4.97
C ARG A 262 6.59 -14.54 -4.77
N LEU A 263 5.31 -14.70 -5.04
CA LEU A 263 4.27 -13.75 -4.63
C LEU A 263 3.09 -14.49 -4.02
N PHE A 264 2.63 -14.02 -2.87
CA PHE A 264 1.55 -14.66 -2.12
C PHE A 264 0.27 -13.82 -2.23
N ILE A 265 -0.85 -14.50 -2.45
CA ILE A 265 -2.20 -13.91 -2.48
C ILE A 265 -3.00 -14.21 -1.21
N ASP A 266 -2.37 -14.92 -0.26
CA ASP A 266 -2.90 -15.28 1.04
C ASP A 266 -1.78 -15.17 2.10
N PRO A 267 -1.98 -14.44 3.21
CA PRO A 267 -1.00 -14.35 4.29
C PRO A 267 -0.61 -15.69 4.89
N ALA A 268 -1.54 -16.65 5.01
CA ALA A 268 -1.25 -17.97 5.57
C ALA A 268 -0.15 -18.72 4.80
N THR A 269 -0.25 -18.80 3.46
CA THR A 269 0.78 -19.46 2.64
C THR A 269 2.08 -18.66 2.59
N TRP A 270 2.01 -17.34 2.76
CA TRP A 270 3.19 -16.50 2.90
C TRP A 270 3.96 -16.78 4.20
N LEU A 271 3.25 -16.81 5.33
CA LEU A 271 3.83 -17.10 6.64
C LEU A 271 4.40 -18.52 6.67
N ASP A 272 3.74 -19.49 6.05
CA ASP A 272 4.23 -20.87 5.96
C ASP A 272 5.58 -20.97 5.23
N GLU A 273 5.71 -20.35 4.05
CA GLU A 273 7.00 -20.29 3.33
C GLU A 273 8.09 -19.64 4.19
N LEU A 274 7.77 -18.51 4.84
CA LEU A 274 8.75 -17.76 5.61
C LEU A 274 9.17 -18.48 6.88
N ARG A 275 8.32 -19.30 7.49
CA ARG A 275 8.63 -20.07 8.71
C ARG A 275 9.85 -20.97 8.54
N GLY A 276 10.09 -21.44 7.32
CA GLY A 276 11.26 -22.22 6.93
C GLY A 276 12.50 -21.40 6.58
N ARG A 277 12.53 -20.09 6.82
CA ARG A 277 13.67 -19.22 6.49
C ARG A 277 14.44 -18.83 7.75
N ASP A 278 15.75 -18.68 7.60
CA ASP A 278 16.66 -18.33 8.71
C ASP A 278 16.74 -16.82 8.90
N PHE A 279 16.57 -16.05 7.82
CA PHE A 279 16.60 -14.60 7.84
C PHE A 279 15.77 -13.97 6.71
N SER A 280 15.17 -12.81 7.00
CA SER A 280 14.56 -11.94 6.00
C SER A 280 15.14 -10.54 6.07
N PHE A 281 15.38 -9.91 4.94
CA PHE A 281 15.67 -8.47 4.93
C PHE A 281 15.06 -7.77 3.74
N GLY A 282 14.86 -6.47 3.86
CA GLY A 282 14.37 -5.72 2.72
C GLY A 282 13.69 -4.41 3.02
N THR A 283 13.26 -3.73 1.95
CA THR A 283 12.69 -2.38 2.02
C THR A 283 11.16 -2.36 2.15
N ARG A 284 10.50 -3.53 2.12
CA ARG A 284 9.05 -3.64 2.30
C ARG A 284 8.76 -3.97 3.77
N ILE A 285 8.18 -3.00 4.49
CA ILE A 285 7.82 -3.20 5.90
C ILE A 285 6.96 -4.46 6.11
N HIS A 286 5.92 -4.65 5.32
CA HIS A 286 5.02 -5.80 5.43
C HIS A 286 5.67 -7.12 4.98
N GLY A 287 6.71 -7.07 4.13
CA GLY A 287 7.49 -8.27 3.82
C GLY A 287 8.28 -8.77 5.03
N ASN A 288 8.87 -7.85 5.78
CA ASN A 288 9.58 -8.19 7.00
C ASN A 288 8.64 -8.49 8.17
N ILE A 289 7.49 -7.81 8.27
CA ILE A 289 6.46 -8.18 9.26
C ILE A 289 5.96 -9.60 9.01
N ALA A 290 5.74 -10.02 7.75
CA ALA A 290 5.38 -11.41 7.46
C ALA A 290 6.42 -12.40 7.99
N ALA A 291 7.72 -12.08 7.82
CA ALA A 291 8.80 -12.91 8.35
C ALA A 291 8.79 -12.95 9.89
N LEU A 292 8.65 -11.80 10.55
CA LEU A 292 8.59 -11.75 12.00
C LEU A 292 7.38 -12.54 12.55
N LEU A 293 6.20 -12.41 11.92
CA LEU A 293 5.01 -13.18 12.29
C LEU A 293 5.16 -14.69 12.05
N ALA A 294 6.00 -15.09 11.09
CA ALA A 294 6.38 -16.48 10.85
C ALA A 294 7.43 -17.01 11.84
N GLY A 295 7.96 -16.15 12.73
CA GLY A 295 9.06 -16.48 13.63
C GLY A 295 10.42 -16.48 12.94
N THR A 296 10.58 -15.73 11.85
CA THR A 296 11.85 -15.57 11.13
C THR A 296 12.44 -14.18 11.40
N PRO A 297 13.69 -14.11 11.91
CA PRO A 297 14.37 -12.85 12.16
C PRO A 297 14.35 -11.97 10.91
N ALA A 298 14.06 -10.67 11.08
CA ALA A 298 14.03 -9.77 9.95
C ALA A 298 14.58 -8.37 10.23
N VAL A 299 15.21 -7.78 9.21
CA VAL A 299 15.70 -6.39 9.23
C VAL A 299 15.07 -5.57 8.12
N VAL A 300 14.54 -4.41 8.49
CA VAL A 300 13.95 -3.47 7.55
C VAL A 300 14.99 -2.46 7.06
N LEU A 301 15.08 -2.32 5.73
CA LEU A 301 15.85 -1.27 5.07
C LEU A 301 14.92 -0.07 4.80
N ALA A 302 14.90 0.87 5.75
CA ALA A 302 14.01 2.02 5.73
C ALA A 302 14.42 3.01 4.62
N HIS A 303 13.53 3.18 3.63
CA HIS A 303 13.75 4.08 2.49
C HIS A 303 12.87 5.32 2.50
N ASP A 304 11.87 5.37 3.38
CA ASP A 304 10.97 6.51 3.55
C ASP A 304 10.33 6.56 4.94
N SER A 305 9.56 7.63 5.20
CA SER A 305 8.99 7.91 6.51
C SER A 305 8.03 6.82 7.00
N ARG A 306 7.18 6.27 6.12
CA ARG A 306 6.16 5.28 6.51
C ARG A 306 6.78 3.99 7.04
N THR A 307 7.91 3.60 6.45
CA THR A 307 8.64 2.39 6.81
C THR A 307 9.35 2.61 8.13
N LEU A 308 10.06 3.74 8.25
CA LEU A 308 10.82 4.11 9.44
C LEU A 308 9.92 4.34 10.66
N GLU A 309 8.77 4.96 10.48
CA GLU A 309 7.80 5.25 11.55
C GLU A 309 7.33 3.96 12.22
N LEU A 310 6.88 2.97 11.44
CA LEU A 310 6.49 1.66 11.99
C LEU A 310 7.65 0.94 12.66
N CYS A 311 8.86 1.01 12.07
CA CYS A 311 10.03 0.37 12.67
C CYS A 311 10.34 0.98 14.04
N ARG A 312 10.20 2.29 14.20
CA ARG A 312 10.43 2.98 15.47
C ARG A 312 9.35 2.67 16.49
N TYR A 313 8.08 2.73 16.09
CA TYR A 313 6.97 2.46 17.00
C TYR A 313 7.02 1.04 17.58
N PHE A 314 7.32 0.04 16.73
CA PHE A 314 7.41 -1.36 17.15
C PHE A 314 8.80 -1.79 17.60
N ASP A 315 9.81 -0.93 17.55
CA ASP A 315 11.23 -1.31 17.74
C ASP A 315 11.70 -2.46 16.83
N ILE A 316 11.17 -2.53 15.60
CA ILE A 316 11.62 -3.51 14.61
C ILE A 316 13.06 -3.15 14.18
N PRO A 317 14.00 -4.13 14.15
CA PRO A 317 15.34 -3.92 13.66
C PRO A 317 15.36 -3.29 12.26
N HIS A 318 16.10 -2.19 12.13
CA HIS A 318 16.15 -1.46 10.88
C HIS A 318 17.50 -0.76 10.63
N ARG A 319 17.74 -0.45 9.36
CA ARG A 319 18.82 0.41 8.87
C ARG A 319 18.26 1.38 7.84
N SER A 320 18.86 2.56 7.71
CA SER A 320 18.55 3.42 6.57
C SER A 320 19.02 2.73 5.29
N VAL A 321 18.22 2.78 4.24
CA VAL A 321 18.64 2.26 2.93
C VAL A 321 19.88 2.98 2.37
N LYS A 322 20.20 4.18 2.89
CA LYS A 322 21.40 4.93 2.51
C LYS A 322 22.68 4.41 3.15
N ASP A 323 22.55 3.63 4.23
CA ASP A 323 23.68 3.09 4.98
C ASP A 323 24.03 1.68 4.49
N VAL A 324 23.32 1.18 3.48
CA VAL A 324 23.62 -0.08 2.78
C VAL A 324 24.02 0.20 1.35
N HIS A 325 24.83 -0.70 0.81
CA HIS A 325 25.46 -0.64 -0.51
C HIS A 325 25.45 -2.03 -1.16
N ALA A 326 25.86 -2.10 -2.43
CA ALA A 326 25.80 -3.33 -3.23
C ALA A 326 26.53 -4.53 -2.59
N GLY A 327 27.63 -4.29 -1.88
CA GLY A 327 28.42 -5.32 -1.21
C GLY A 327 28.08 -5.55 0.26
N THR A 328 26.93 -5.07 0.76
CA THR A 328 26.53 -5.34 2.15
C THR A 328 26.17 -6.81 2.28
N ASP A 329 26.82 -7.52 3.20
CA ASP A 329 26.49 -8.92 3.47
C ASP A 329 25.20 -9.01 4.33
N PRO A 330 24.21 -9.84 3.96
CA PRO A 330 23.06 -10.13 4.82
C PRO A 330 23.44 -10.58 6.25
N ALA A 331 24.59 -11.22 6.44
CA ALA A 331 25.11 -11.62 7.74
C ALA A 331 25.36 -10.41 8.66
N GLU A 332 25.87 -9.29 8.14
CA GLU A 332 26.07 -8.07 8.93
C GLU A 332 24.74 -7.52 9.47
N LEU A 333 23.69 -7.56 8.65
CA LEU A 333 22.35 -7.15 9.05
C LEU A 333 21.79 -8.08 10.11
N TYR A 334 21.96 -9.40 9.93
CA TYR A 334 21.51 -10.42 10.86
C TYR A 334 22.19 -10.30 12.23
N GLU A 335 23.52 -10.18 12.25
CA GLU A 335 24.32 -10.05 13.47
C GLU A 335 23.90 -8.81 14.27
N ALA A 336 23.75 -7.67 13.59
CA ALA A 336 23.40 -6.41 14.24
C ALA A 336 21.92 -6.26 14.59
N ALA A 337 21.06 -7.23 14.23
CA ALA A 337 19.65 -7.22 14.57
C ALA A 337 19.45 -7.57 16.07
N ASP A 338 18.76 -6.68 16.78
CA ASP A 338 18.35 -6.86 18.17
C ASP A 338 16.83 -6.76 18.30
N PHE A 339 16.20 -7.86 18.72
CA PHE A 339 14.75 -7.96 18.88
C PHE A 339 14.29 -7.76 20.33
N GLY A 340 15.19 -7.44 21.28
CA GLY A 340 14.86 -7.26 22.70
C GLY A 340 13.73 -6.27 22.92
N LYS A 341 13.90 -5.03 22.43
CA LYS A 341 12.90 -3.96 22.57
C LYS A 341 11.57 -4.25 21.87
N LEU A 342 11.62 -4.94 20.72
CA LEU A 342 10.42 -5.39 20.02
C LEU A 342 9.59 -6.30 20.93
N ARG A 343 10.22 -7.31 21.55
CA ARG A 343 9.56 -8.26 22.46
C ARG A 343 9.09 -7.58 23.74
N GLU A 344 9.98 -6.86 24.41
CA GLU A 344 9.71 -6.23 25.72
C GLU A 344 8.55 -5.23 25.66
N GLY A 345 8.46 -4.42 24.60
CA GLY A 345 7.38 -3.44 24.45
C GLY A 345 6.11 -3.99 23.77
N HIS A 346 6.09 -5.26 23.33
CA HIS A 346 4.95 -5.78 22.54
C HIS A 346 3.64 -5.76 23.32
N ARG A 347 3.66 -6.21 24.58
CA ARG A 347 2.47 -6.24 25.44
C ARG A 347 1.85 -4.85 25.63
N GLU A 348 2.66 -3.84 25.91
CA GLU A 348 2.17 -2.45 26.05
C GLU A 348 1.48 -1.96 24.77
N ARG A 349 2.08 -2.24 23.61
CA ARG A 349 1.52 -1.88 22.29
C ARG A 349 0.22 -2.64 22.00
N PHE A 350 0.16 -3.91 22.40
CA PHE A 350 -1.04 -4.73 22.30
C PHE A 350 -2.18 -4.16 23.16
N ASP A 351 -1.91 -3.88 24.44
CA ASP A 351 -2.89 -3.31 25.37
C ASP A 351 -3.41 -1.95 24.88
N ARG A 352 -2.52 -1.13 24.30
CA ARG A 352 -2.89 0.14 23.68
C ARG A 352 -3.81 -0.05 22.48
N PHE A 353 -3.56 -1.04 21.63
CA PHE A 353 -4.43 -1.35 20.50
C PHE A 353 -5.79 -1.91 20.96
N MET A 354 -5.82 -2.78 21.97
CA MET A 354 -7.08 -3.28 22.56
C MET A 354 -7.92 -2.15 23.15
N SER A 355 -7.30 -1.26 23.95
CA SER A 355 -7.94 -0.07 24.51
C SER A 355 -8.53 0.86 23.43
N PHE A 356 -7.84 0.99 22.29
CA PHE A 356 -8.35 1.73 21.14
C PHE A 356 -9.60 1.06 20.54
N LEU A 357 -9.64 -0.27 20.42
CA LEU A 357 -10.83 -1.00 19.95
C LEU A 357 -12.00 -0.82 20.92
N ASP A 358 -11.77 -1.00 22.22
CA ASP A 358 -12.79 -0.85 23.26
C ASP A 358 -13.39 0.56 23.26
N ARG A 359 -12.54 1.59 23.17
CA ARG A 359 -12.98 2.99 23.09
C ARG A 359 -13.86 3.28 21.88
N ASN A 360 -13.63 2.57 20.78
CA ASN A 360 -14.41 2.69 19.56
C ASN A 360 -15.55 1.64 19.47
N GLY A 361 -15.85 0.94 20.58
CA GLY A 361 -16.98 0.01 20.67
C GLY A 361 -16.83 -1.28 19.86
N LEU A 362 -15.60 -1.66 19.51
CA LEU A 362 -15.31 -2.87 18.75
C LEU A 362 -14.92 -4.02 19.68
N GLU A 363 -15.76 -5.05 19.70
CA GLU A 363 -15.39 -6.34 20.30
C GLU A 363 -14.25 -6.98 19.53
N ASN A 364 -13.45 -7.78 20.22
CA ASN A 364 -12.26 -8.41 19.67
C ASN A 364 -12.07 -9.82 20.22
N THR A 365 -11.41 -10.67 19.44
CA THR A 365 -11.24 -12.09 19.75
C THR A 365 -10.40 -12.37 21.00
N PHE A 366 -9.54 -11.45 21.43
CA PHE A 366 -8.64 -11.69 22.57
C PHE A 366 -9.32 -11.42 23.91
N ALA A 367 -10.16 -10.39 23.99
CA ALA A 367 -10.90 -10.05 25.21
C ALA A 367 -12.33 -10.62 25.23
N HIS A 368 -12.92 -10.87 24.07
CA HIS A 368 -14.34 -11.21 23.91
C HIS A 368 -14.59 -12.52 23.13
N GLY A 369 -13.53 -13.28 22.83
CA GLY A 369 -13.61 -14.49 22.03
C GLY A 369 -12.60 -15.55 22.46
N ASP A 370 -12.21 -16.40 21.52
CA ASP A 370 -11.37 -17.58 21.75
C ASP A 370 -9.87 -17.33 21.47
N GLY A 371 -9.43 -16.07 21.47
CA GLY A 371 -8.08 -15.68 21.08
C GLY A 371 -7.77 -15.83 19.59
N GLY A 372 -8.76 -16.11 18.75
CA GLY A 372 -8.64 -16.28 17.31
C GLY A 372 -8.47 -17.73 16.88
N ALA A 373 -8.72 -18.69 17.80
CA ALA A 373 -8.54 -20.12 17.54
C ALA A 373 -9.47 -20.64 16.43
N ALA A 374 -10.74 -20.22 16.42
CA ALA A 374 -11.70 -20.58 15.37
C ALA A 374 -11.31 -20.00 14.01
N TYR A 375 -10.79 -18.77 13.99
CA TYR A 375 -10.22 -18.18 12.77
C TYR A 375 -9.07 -19.03 12.23
N ASP A 376 -8.09 -19.35 13.09
CA ASP A 376 -6.90 -20.11 12.71
C ASP A 376 -7.27 -21.52 12.22
N ALA A 377 -8.18 -22.20 12.92
CA ALA A 377 -8.68 -23.52 12.52
C ALA A 377 -9.41 -23.46 11.16
N ARG A 378 -10.22 -22.42 10.94
CA ARG A 378 -10.92 -22.23 9.66
C ARG A 378 -9.94 -21.96 8.53
N VAL A 379 -8.96 -21.09 8.70
CA VAL A 379 -7.92 -20.83 7.69
C VAL A 379 -7.11 -22.09 7.39
N ALA A 380 -6.72 -22.85 8.41
CA ALA A 380 -5.97 -24.09 8.25
C ALA A 380 -6.75 -25.18 7.50
N SER A 381 -8.08 -25.12 7.49
CA SER A 381 -8.93 -26.07 6.74
C SER A 381 -9.07 -25.74 5.25
N LEU A 382 -8.59 -24.58 4.80
CA LEU A 382 -8.72 -24.13 3.40
C LEU A 382 -7.59 -24.68 2.52
N ASP A 383 -7.94 -25.06 1.30
CA ASP A 383 -6.97 -25.34 0.23
C ASP A 383 -6.56 -24.02 -0.45
N LEU A 384 -5.64 -23.29 0.18
CA LEU A 384 -5.16 -22.00 -0.31
C LEU A 384 -4.11 -22.19 -1.42
N PRO A 385 -4.16 -21.41 -2.51
CA PRO A 385 -3.19 -21.54 -3.59
C PRO A 385 -1.76 -21.29 -3.10
N PRO A 386 -0.78 -22.08 -3.56
CA PRO A 386 0.62 -21.80 -3.26
C PRO A 386 1.08 -20.52 -3.96
N ALA A 387 2.25 -20.02 -3.54
CA ALA A 387 2.88 -18.84 -4.13
C ALA A 387 2.85 -18.84 -5.67
N LEU A 388 2.58 -17.69 -6.27
CA LEU A 388 2.82 -17.48 -7.69
C LEU A 388 4.32 -17.60 -7.95
N ARG A 389 4.65 -18.28 -9.04
CA ARG A 389 6.00 -18.51 -9.57
C ARG A 389 6.07 -18.04 -11.00
N ALA A 390 7.28 -17.86 -11.52
CA ALA A 390 7.48 -17.47 -12.90
C ALA A 390 6.93 -18.57 -13.82
N TRP A 391 6.10 -18.19 -14.79
CA TRP A 391 5.69 -19.11 -15.84
C TRP A 391 6.88 -19.39 -16.76
N ASP A 392 7.25 -20.66 -16.87
CA ASP A 392 8.39 -21.17 -17.65
C ASP A 392 8.04 -21.52 -19.10
N GLY A 393 6.79 -21.25 -19.52
CA GLY A 393 6.28 -21.61 -20.84
C GLY A 393 5.66 -23.01 -20.91
N SER A 394 5.80 -23.83 -19.86
CA SER A 394 5.23 -25.18 -19.83
C SER A 394 3.69 -25.16 -19.77
N PRO A 395 3.01 -26.23 -20.24
CA PRO A 395 1.56 -26.36 -20.09
C PRO A 395 1.16 -26.44 -18.61
N ASP A 396 0.53 -25.38 -18.11
CA ASP A 396 0.03 -25.26 -16.73
C ASP A 396 -1.52 -25.25 -16.66
N GLY A 397 -2.18 -25.56 -17.77
CA GLY A 397 -3.65 -25.50 -17.92
C GLY A 397 -4.22 -24.09 -18.07
N LEU A 398 -3.40 -23.03 -17.98
CA LEU A 398 -3.86 -21.64 -18.01
C LEU A 398 -3.73 -20.98 -19.38
N LEU A 399 -3.15 -21.64 -20.39
CA LEU A 399 -3.00 -21.09 -21.75
C LEU A 399 -4.32 -20.58 -22.35
N GLY A 400 -5.40 -21.36 -22.23
CA GLY A 400 -6.72 -20.96 -22.74
C GLY A 400 -7.28 -19.73 -22.03
N TYR A 401 -7.10 -19.66 -20.71
CA TYR A 401 -7.43 -18.49 -19.90
C TYR A 401 -6.60 -17.28 -20.35
N ARG A 402 -5.28 -17.45 -20.53
CA ARG A 402 -4.37 -16.38 -20.90
C ARG A 402 -4.76 -15.76 -22.25
N ILE A 403 -4.95 -16.59 -23.26
CA ILE A 403 -5.34 -16.17 -24.61
C ILE A 403 -6.71 -15.48 -24.59
N SER A 404 -7.69 -16.07 -23.90
CA SER A 404 -9.04 -15.51 -23.79
C SER A 404 -9.02 -14.13 -23.13
N ARG A 405 -8.22 -13.97 -22.07
CA ARG A 405 -8.10 -12.70 -21.37
C ARG A 405 -7.41 -11.65 -22.23
N LEU A 406 -6.31 -11.99 -22.90
CA LEU A 406 -5.63 -11.09 -23.83
C LEU A 406 -6.59 -10.60 -24.92
N ARG A 407 -7.42 -11.50 -25.48
CA ARG A 407 -8.44 -11.11 -26.47
C ARG A 407 -9.48 -10.12 -25.90
N GLN A 408 -9.93 -10.33 -24.65
CA GLN A 408 -10.86 -9.41 -23.99
C GLN A 408 -10.21 -8.04 -23.73
N GLU A 409 -8.97 -8.02 -23.25
CA GLU A 409 -8.21 -6.79 -22.99
C GLU A 409 -7.98 -6.00 -24.28
N VAL A 410 -7.56 -6.66 -25.36
CA VAL A 410 -7.41 -6.02 -26.68
C VAL A 410 -8.74 -5.46 -27.20
N LYS A 411 -9.84 -6.20 -27.02
CA LYS A 411 -11.18 -5.71 -27.40
C LYS A 411 -11.55 -4.46 -26.60
N ARG A 412 -11.34 -4.48 -25.28
CA ARG A 412 -11.61 -3.34 -24.39
C ARG A 412 -10.76 -2.13 -24.76
N ALA A 413 -9.45 -2.32 -24.94
CA ALA A 413 -8.53 -1.24 -25.32
C ALA A 413 -8.93 -0.60 -26.65
N ARG A 414 -9.34 -1.39 -27.66
CA ARG A 414 -9.85 -0.86 -28.93
C ARG A 414 -11.14 -0.06 -28.75
N SER A 415 -12.07 -0.52 -27.92
CA SER A 415 -13.31 0.21 -27.61
C SER A 415 -13.03 1.52 -26.87
N GLU A 416 -12.14 1.52 -25.87
CA GLU A 416 -11.73 2.73 -25.15
C GLU A 416 -11.01 3.73 -26.07
N GLN A 417 -10.13 3.25 -26.95
CA GLN A 417 -9.47 4.07 -27.95
C GLN A 417 -10.48 4.73 -28.91
N SER A 418 -11.50 3.99 -29.36
CA SER A 418 -12.59 4.54 -30.17
C SER A 418 -13.34 5.65 -29.43
N ALA A 419 -13.75 5.41 -28.19
CA ALA A 419 -14.46 6.39 -27.37
C ALA A 419 -13.62 7.64 -27.07
N LEU A 420 -12.31 7.47 -26.84
CA LEU A 420 -11.38 8.58 -26.67
C LEU A 420 -11.22 9.41 -27.95
N ASN A 421 -11.14 8.76 -29.11
CA ASN A 421 -11.07 9.46 -30.40
C ASN A 421 -12.34 10.28 -30.65
N GLU A 422 -13.53 9.70 -30.42
CA GLU A 422 -14.80 10.43 -30.54
C GLU A 422 -14.86 11.64 -29.59
N ARG A 423 -14.41 11.46 -28.34
CA ARG A 423 -14.35 12.56 -27.36
C ARG A 423 -13.35 13.63 -27.79
N LEU A 424 -12.20 13.25 -28.32
CA LEU A 424 -11.18 14.17 -28.81
C LEU A 424 -11.70 14.99 -29.99
N GLU A 425 -12.40 14.36 -30.93
CA GLU A 425 -13.07 15.05 -32.03
C GLU A 425 -14.11 16.06 -31.53
N LYS A 426 -14.94 15.66 -30.56
CA LYS A 426 -15.93 16.56 -29.95
C LYS A 426 -15.28 17.77 -29.29
N VAL A 427 -14.29 17.55 -28.43
CA VAL A 427 -13.54 18.62 -27.76
C VAL A 427 -12.82 19.52 -28.78
N SER A 428 -12.27 18.95 -29.84
CA SER A 428 -11.64 19.72 -30.93
C SER A 428 -12.63 20.63 -31.64
N LYS A 429 -13.83 20.13 -31.96
CA LYS A 429 -14.93 20.93 -32.55
C LYS A 429 -15.40 22.04 -31.60
N GLU A 430 -15.56 21.74 -30.32
CA GLU A 430 -15.93 22.73 -29.28
C GLU A 430 -14.86 23.82 -29.13
N ASN A 431 -13.58 23.44 -29.08
CA ASN A 431 -12.47 24.38 -29.02
C ASN A 431 -12.40 25.27 -30.28
N ALA A 432 -12.61 24.70 -31.47
CA ALA A 432 -12.69 25.48 -32.70
C ALA A 432 -13.88 26.45 -32.69
N ALA A 433 -15.02 26.05 -32.13
CA ALA A 433 -16.18 26.93 -31.96
C ALA A 433 -15.90 28.06 -30.95
N LEU A 434 -15.28 27.76 -29.81
CA LEU A 434 -14.88 28.75 -28.81
C LEU A 434 -13.82 29.72 -29.37
N ALA A 435 -12.83 29.22 -30.11
CA ALA A 435 -11.83 30.04 -30.78
C ALA A 435 -12.48 31.01 -31.79
N ARG A 436 -13.44 30.53 -32.58
CA ARG A 436 -14.23 31.39 -33.48
C ARG A 436 -15.05 32.44 -32.71
N ARG A 437 -15.67 32.08 -31.59
CA ARG A 437 -16.41 33.03 -30.73
C ARG A 437 -15.48 34.07 -30.10
N LEU A 438 -14.30 33.67 -29.63
CA LEU A 438 -13.28 34.58 -29.10
C LEU A 438 -12.81 35.55 -30.19
N ALA A 439 -12.46 35.05 -31.38
CA ALA A 439 -12.07 35.89 -32.50
C ALA A 439 -13.18 36.86 -32.94
N ALA A 440 -14.44 36.41 -32.92
CA ALA A 440 -15.59 37.27 -33.19
C ALA A 440 -15.80 38.34 -32.11
N LEU A 441 -15.59 38.02 -30.83
CA LEU A 441 -15.64 39.00 -29.73
C LEU A 441 -14.48 40.00 -29.81
N GLU A 442 -13.28 39.55 -30.21
CA GLU A 442 -12.12 40.41 -30.45
C GLU A 442 -12.31 41.31 -31.69
N GLY A 443 -12.97 40.80 -32.74
CA GLY A 443 -13.28 41.53 -33.97
C GLY A 443 -14.47 42.49 -33.84
N ALA A 444 -15.52 42.11 -33.09
CA ALA A 444 -16.64 42.96 -32.73
C ALA A 444 -16.26 44.02 -31.67
N GLY A 445 -15.15 43.78 -30.95
CA GLY A 445 -14.42 44.75 -30.14
C GLY A 445 -13.69 45.85 -30.94
N GLY A 446 -14.27 46.28 -32.07
CA GLY A 446 -13.84 47.46 -32.86
C GLY A 446 -13.91 48.80 -32.10
N GLY A 447 -14.23 48.79 -30.81
CA GLY A 447 -14.05 49.92 -29.89
C GLY A 447 -12.84 49.69 -28.97
N THR A 448 -11.86 50.59 -29.03
CA THR A 448 -10.68 50.64 -28.15
C THR A 448 -10.89 50.06 -26.74
N SER A 449 -10.45 48.81 -26.54
CA SER A 449 -10.38 48.16 -25.22
C SER A 449 -9.72 49.09 -24.19
N PRO A 450 -10.24 49.19 -22.95
CA PRO A 450 -9.63 49.94 -21.85
C PRO A 450 -8.14 49.60 -21.66
N TYR A 451 -7.77 48.35 -21.98
CA TYR A 451 -6.40 47.87 -21.93
C TYR A 451 -5.48 48.57 -22.95
N ARG A 452 -5.96 48.84 -24.17
CA ARG A 452 -5.20 49.62 -25.18
C ARG A 452 -5.13 51.11 -24.81
N ARG A 453 -6.16 51.70 -24.18
CA ARG A 453 -6.12 53.08 -23.66
C ARG A 453 -5.14 53.22 -22.50
N ALA A 454 -5.15 52.29 -21.54
CA ALA A 454 -4.21 52.25 -20.44
C ALA A 454 -2.77 52.09 -20.93
N ARG A 455 -2.53 51.18 -21.88
CA ARG A 455 -1.18 50.95 -22.44
C ARG A 455 -0.66 52.14 -23.27
N ARG A 456 -1.53 52.87 -24.00
CA ARG A 456 -1.15 54.11 -24.71
C ARG A 456 -0.94 55.29 -23.76
N ALA A 457 -1.73 55.42 -22.69
CA ALA A 457 -1.58 56.47 -21.69
C ALA A 457 -0.28 56.30 -20.87
N VAL A 458 0.02 55.06 -20.46
CA VAL A 458 1.28 54.70 -19.79
C VAL A 458 2.47 54.87 -20.74
N GLY A 459 2.36 54.40 -21.99
CA GLY A 459 3.41 54.56 -23.00
C GLY A 459 3.71 56.01 -23.40
N ARG A 460 2.73 56.93 -23.34
CA ARG A 460 2.94 58.38 -23.53
C ARG A 460 3.60 59.04 -22.31
N ARG A 461 3.18 58.69 -21.09
CA ARG A 461 3.81 59.21 -19.86
C ARG A 461 5.27 58.78 -19.72
N VAL A 462 5.61 57.53 -20.04
CA VAL A 462 6.99 57.03 -20.02
C VAL A 462 7.89 57.75 -21.05
N ARG A 463 7.36 58.11 -22.23
CA ARG A 463 8.11 58.91 -23.23
C ARG A 463 8.25 60.38 -22.85
N GLN A 464 7.27 60.97 -22.18
CA GLN A 464 7.37 62.35 -21.67
C GLN A 464 8.35 62.48 -20.49
N VAL A 465 8.41 61.49 -19.61
CA VAL A 465 9.38 61.45 -18.50
C VAL A 465 10.81 61.24 -19.04
N ARG A 466 11.01 60.37 -20.04
CA ARG A 466 12.31 60.20 -20.72
C ARG A 466 12.80 61.43 -21.48
N LYS A 467 11.90 62.32 -21.92
CA LYS A 467 12.25 63.58 -22.61
C LYS A 467 12.53 64.76 -21.67
N ARG A 468 12.25 64.62 -20.37
CA ARG A 468 12.53 65.64 -19.33
C ARG A 468 13.73 65.28 -18.44
N LEU A 469 14.31 64.09 -18.61
CA LEU A 469 15.46 63.57 -17.86
C LEU A 469 16.67 63.28 -18.76
N GLY A 470 16.72 63.88 -19.95
CA GLY A 470 17.82 63.76 -20.90
C GLY A 470 18.16 65.12 -21.48
#